data_AF-A0A1H1QWJ5-F1
#
_entry.id   AF-A0A1H1QWJ5-F1
#
_cell.length_a   1.000
_cell.length_b   1.000
_cell.length_c   1.000
_cell.angle_alpha   90.00
_cell.angle_beta   90.00
_cell.angle_gamma   90.00
#
_symmetry.space_group_name_H-M   'P 1'
#
loop_
_entity.id
_entity.type
_entity.pdbx_description
1 polymer ?
#
loop_
_entity_poly.entity_id
_entity_poly.type
_entity_poly.pdbx_seq_one_letter_code
_entity_poly.pdbx_strand_id
1 'polypeptide(L)'
;MPMAPEVQAELAKRGRSIRQIESDIQARTDRLSANVDELTARLAPSRLVKESTAGLRARLTTPEGSPRLEVLGAVAGAALVAGLLLWRARRR
;
A
#
# COMPACT_ATOMS: atom_id res chain seq x y z
N MET A 1 -16.80 20.68 49.03
CA MET A 1 -17.79 21.54 48.37
C MET A 1 -18.33 20.79 47.15
N PRO A 2 -19.61 20.35 47.16
CA PRO A 2 -20.21 19.81 45.94
C PRO A 2 -20.17 20.88 44.84
N MET A 3 -19.77 20.48 43.63
CA MET A 3 -19.71 21.38 42.48
C MET A 3 -21.11 21.98 42.24
N ALA A 4 -21.17 23.28 41.93
CA ALA A 4 -22.44 23.93 41.60
C ALA A 4 -23.18 23.12 40.51
N PRO A 5 -24.51 22.92 40.64
CA PRO A 5 -25.29 22.06 39.73
C PRO A 5 -25.14 22.46 38.26
N GLU A 6 -24.89 23.74 38.01
CA GLU A 6 -24.69 24.32 36.68
C GLU A 6 -23.41 23.80 36.02
N VAL A 7 -22.33 23.64 36.80
CA VAL A 7 -21.05 23.10 36.32
C VAL A 7 -21.19 21.62 35.97
N GLN A 8 -21.98 20.88 36.76
CA GLN A 8 -22.25 19.46 36.49
C GLN A 8 -23.07 19.26 35.20
N ALA A 9 -24.07 20.11 34.96
CA ALA A 9 -24.89 20.08 33.75
C ALA A 9 -24.06 20.36 32.48
N GLU A 10 -23.15 21.34 32.54
CA GLU A 10 -22.28 21.70 31.43
C GLU A 10 -21.25 20.59 31.13
N LEU A 11 -20.67 19.97 32.16
CA LEU A 11 -19.78 18.80 31.98
C LEU A 11 -20.52 17.61 31.35
N ALA A 12 -21.75 17.32 31.79
CA ALA A 12 -22.58 16.28 31.19
C ALA A 12 -22.92 16.57 29.72
N LYS A 13 -23.20 17.84 29.39
CA LYS A 13 -23.45 18.29 28.01
C LYS A 13 -22.20 18.11 27.13
N ARG A 14 -21.02 18.50 27.62
CA ARG A 14 -19.74 18.29 26.93
C ARG A 14 -19.41 16.81 26.75
N GLY A 15 -19.64 15.98 27.76
CA GLY A 15 -19.48 14.53 27.64
C GLY A 15 -20.42 13.90 26.59
N ARG A 16 -21.62 14.46 26.42
CA ARG A 16 -22.53 14.07 25.32
C ARG A 16 -22.00 14.52 23.96
N SER A 17 -21.44 15.72 23.84
CA SER A 17 -20.88 16.21 22.56
C SER A 17 -19.61 15.47 22.15
N ILE A 18 -18.72 15.14 23.08
CA ILE A 18 -17.51 14.36 22.80
C ILE A 18 -17.89 12.99 22.23
N ARG A 19 -18.81 12.27 22.90
CA ARG A 19 -19.30 10.98 22.39
C ARG A 19 -19.93 11.07 21.00
N GLN A 20 -20.60 12.17 20.71
CA GLN A 20 -21.19 12.41 19.38
C GLN A 20 -20.11 12.63 18.31
N ILE A 21 -19.04 13.34 18.64
CA ILE A 21 -17.89 13.54 17.75
C ILE A 21 -17.18 12.22 17.48
N GLU A 22 -16.92 11.42 18.52
CA GLU A 22 -16.31 10.08 18.39
C GLU A 22 -17.14 9.18 17.47
N SER A 23 -18.46 9.17 17.64
CA SER A 23 -19.37 8.41 16.79
C SER A 23 -19.34 8.88 15.34
N ASP A 24 -19.24 10.18 15.07
CA ASP A 24 -19.16 10.71 13.70
C ASP A 24 -17.81 10.38 13.05
N ILE A 25 -16.71 10.47 13.82
CA ILE A 25 -15.38 10.07 13.36
C ILE A 25 -15.37 8.59 12.99
N GLN A 26 -15.94 7.72 13.82
CA GLN A 26 -16.00 6.29 13.52
C GLN A 26 -16.80 6.04 12.24
N ALA A 27 -17.99 6.61 12.13
CA ALA A 27 -18.83 6.47 10.93
C ALA A 27 -18.15 7.00 9.66
N ARG A 28 -17.37 8.08 9.75
CA ARG A 28 -16.58 8.60 8.62
C ARG A 28 -15.42 7.68 8.27
N THR A 29 -14.73 7.15 9.28
CA THR A 29 -13.61 6.22 9.10
C THR A 29 -14.08 4.95 8.41
N ASP A 30 -15.20 4.37 8.85
CA ASP A 30 -15.77 3.16 8.24
C ASP A 30 -16.12 3.38 6.76
N ARG A 31 -16.72 4.54 6.42
CA ARG A 31 -17.00 4.90 5.03
C ARG A 31 -15.74 5.09 4.21
N LEU A 32 -14.70 5.71 4.78
CA LEU A 32 -13.44 5.94 4.09
C LEU A 32 -12.75 4.60 3.81
N SER A 33 -12.68 3.70 4.79
CA SER A 33 -12.13 2.35 4.62
C SER A 33 -12.86 1.58 3.52
N ALA A 34 -14.21 1.57 3.55
CA ALA A 34 -15.00 0.91 2.51
C ALA A 34 -14.72 1.48 1.10
N ASN A 35 -14.61 2.81 0.99
CA ASN A 35 -14.31 3.47 -0.29
C ASN A 35 -12.88 3.16 -0.77
N VAL A 36 -11.90 3.07 0.14
CA VAL A 36 -10.51 2.69 -0.20
C VAL A 36 -10.45 1.25 -0.67
N ASP A 37 -11.17 0.33 -0.02
CA ASP A 37 -11.23 -1.07 -0.42
C ASP A 37 -11.89 -1.22 -1.79
N GLU A 38 -12.99 -0.49 -2.03
CA GLU A 38 -13.66 -0.45 -3.33
C GLU A 38 -12.74 0.13 -4.42
N LEU A 39 -12.02 1.21 -4.12
CA LEU A 39 -11.09 1.82 -5.07
C LEU A 39 -9.91 0.89 -5.37
N THR A 40 -9.38 0.23 -4.36
CA THR A 40 -8.33 -0.80 -4.50
C THR A 40 -8.81 -1.98 -5.35
N ALA A 41 -10.06 -2.42 -5.15
CA ALA A 41 -10.65 -3.49 -5.93
C ALA A 41 -10.91 -3.07 -7.39
N ARG A 42 -11.37 -1.83 -7.63
CA ARG A 42 -11.69 -1.28 -8.97
C ARG A 42 -10.44 -0.89 -9.75
N LEU A 43 -9.42 -0.33 -9.09
CA LEU A 43 -8.06 -0.19 -9.60
C LEU A 43 -7.42 -1.57 -9.60
N ALA A 44 -7.98 -2.48 -10.39
CA ALA A 44 -7.50 -3.83 -10.53
C ALA A 44 -5.99 -3.75 -10.78
N PRO A 45 -5.14 -4.23 -9.85
CA PRO A 45 -3.69 -4.15 -10.00
C PRO A 45 -3.28 -4.83 -11.30
N SER A 46 -4.11 -5.72 -11.84
CA SER A 46 -3.95 -6.32 -13.16
C SER A 46 -3.77 -5.33 -14.31
N ARG A 47 -4.44 -4.16 -14.32
CA ARG A 47 -4.21 -3.16 -15.39
C ARG A 47 -2.86 -2.48 -15.23
N LEU A 48 -2.56 -2.02 -14.02
CA LEU A 48 -1.26 -1.39 -13.70
C LEU A 48 -0.09 -2.36 -13.92
N VAL A 49 -0.27 -3.62 -13.53
CA VAL A 49 0.68 -4.71 -13.74
C VAL A 49 0.78 -5.06 -15.23
N LYS A 50 -0.32 -5.14 -15.97
CA LYS A 50 -0.27 -5.37 -17.43
C LYS A 50 0.46 -4.25 -18.16
N GLU A 51 0.19 -2.99 -17.83
CA GLU A 51 0.92 -1.86 -18.42
C GLU A 51 2.39 -1.84 -18.02
N SER A 52 2.70 -2.07 -16.74
CA SER A 52 4.08 -2.15 -16.24
C SER A 52 4.85 -3.30 -16.89
N THR A 53 4.24 -4.49 -16.98
CA THR A 53 4.86 -5.66 -17.60
C THR A 53 4.96 -5.51 -19.11
N ALA A 54 4.01 -4.86 -19.78
CA ALA A 54 4.10 -4.55 -21.21
C ALA A 54 5.23 -3.57 -21.50
N GLY A 55 5.39 -2.52 -20.69
CA GLY A 55 6.50 -1.57 -20.80
C GLY A 55 7.86 -2.20 -20.53
N LEU A 56 7.95 -3.10 -19.54
CA LEU A 56 9.16 -3.88 -19.27
C LEU A 56 9.45 -4.87 -20.38
N ARG A 57 8.46 -5.62 -20.88
CA ARG A 57 8.63 -6.53 -22.02
C ARG A 57 9.11 -5.77 -23.25
N ALA A 58 8.49 -4.64 -23.61
CA ALA A 58 8.91 -3.84 -24.74
C ALA A 58 10.38 -3.36 -24.66
N ARG A 59 10.91 -3.18 -23.45
CA ARG A 59 12.33 -2.82 -23.23
C ARG A 59 13.27 -4.02 -23.23
N LEU A 60 12.77 -5.21 -22.90
CA LEU A 60 13.59 -6.41 -22.66
C LEU A 60 13.49 -7.46 -23.78
N THR A 61 12.45 -7.41 -24.61
CA THR A 61 12.20 -8.34 -25.72
C THR A 61 12.26 -7.62 -27.07
N THR A 62 12.70 -8.33 -28.10
CA THR A 62 12.66 -7.87 -29.50
C THR A 62 11.21 -7.86 -30.02
N PRO A 63 10.95 -7.22 -31.18
CA PRO A 63 9.63 -7.25 -31.83
C PRO A 63 9.11 -8.67 -32.11
N GLU A 64 10.01 -9.64 -32.28
CA GLU A 64 9.73 -11.06 -32.53
C GLU A 64 9.50 -11.86 -31.23
N GLY A 65 9.60 -11.24 -30.06
CA GLY A 65 9.35 -11.86 -28.75
C GLY A 65 10.55 -12.56 -28.12
N SER A 66 11.73 -12.52 -28.74
CA SER A 66 12.97 -13.07 -28.17
C SER A 66 13.63 -12.08 -27.20
N PRO A 67 14.17 -12.53 -26.06
CA PRO A 67 14.90 -11.64 -25.15
C PRO A 67 16.15 -11.09 -25.87
N ARG A 68 16.38 -9.77 -25.77
CA ARG A 68 17.52 -9.11 -26.45
C ARG A 68 18.82 -9.75 -25.96
N LEU A 69 19.78 -10.00 -26.86
CA LEU A 69 21.07 -10.63 -26.51
C LEU A 69 21.83 -9.86 -25.40
N GLU A 70 21.74 -8.53 -25.43
CA GLU A 70 22.24 -7.63 -24.38
C GLU A 70 21.62 -7.93 -22.99
N VAL A 71 20.32 -8.22 -22.96
CA VAL A 71 19.56 -8.52 -21.73
C VAL A 71 19.88 -9.92 -21.22
N LEU A 72 20.05 -10.90 -22.10
CA LEU A 72 20.48 -12.25 -21.71
C LEU A 72 21.85 -12.24 -21.02
N GLY A 73 22.81 -11.48 -21.57
CA GLY A 73 24.11 -11.28 -20.94
C GLY A 73 24.01 -10.60 -19.57
N ALA A 74 23.19 -9.56 -19.46
CA ALA A 74 22.98 -8.84 -18.21
C ALA A 74 22.32 -9.72 -17.11
N VAL A 75 21.31 -10.53 -17.47
CA VAL A 75 20.64 -11.45 -16.55
C VAL A 75 21.59 -12.55 -16.08
N ALA A 76 22.38 -13.13 -17.00
CA ALA A 76 23.39 -14.13 -16.65
C ALA A 76 24.44 -13.55 -15.68
N GLY A 77 24.93 -12.34 -15.95
CA GLY A 77 25.86 -11.63 -15.08
C GLY A 77 25.28 -11.35 -13.69
N ALA A 78 24.04 -10.86 -13.62
CA ALA A 78 23.35 -10.58 -12.36
C ALA A 78 23.14 -11.85 -11.52
N ALA A 79 22.77 -12.97 -12.15
CA ALA A 79 22.61 -14.25 -11.49
C ALA A 79 23.93 -14.76 -10.88
N LEU A 80 25.04 -14.61 -11.61
CA LEU A 80 26.37 -14.97 -11.10
C LEU A 80 26.80 -14.12 -9.90
N VAL A 81 26.58 -12.81 -9.95
CA VAL A 81 26.88 -11.90 -8.83
C VAL A 81 26.02 -12.23 -7.61
N ALA A 82 24.72 -12.44 -7.80
CA ALA A 82 23.81 -12.81 -6.72
C ALA A 82 24.20 -14.16 -6.09
N GLY A 83 24.54 -15.16 -6.91
CA GLY A 83 25.04 -16.44 -6.43
C GLY A 83 26.33 -16.31 -5.63
N LEU A 84 27.29 -15.50 -6.09
CA LEU A 84 28.53 -15.23 -5.38
C LEU A 84 28.30 -14.52 -4.04
N LEU A 85 27.40 -13.54 -4.00
CA LEU A 85 27.03 -12.83 -2.78
C LEU A 85 26.36 -13.76 -1.77
N LEU A 86 25.42 -14.60 -2.21
CA LEU A 86 24.76 -15.59 -1.37
C LEU A 86 25.76 -16.63 -0.83
N TRP A 87 26.67 -17.10 -1.67
CA TRP A 87 27.73 -18.01 -1.27
C TRP A 87 28.68 -17.36 -0.24
N ARG A 88 29.06 -16.10 -0.45
CA ARG A 88 29.90 -15.33 0.46
C ARG A 88 29.18 -15.04 1.78
N ALA A 89 27.88 -14.76 1.75
CA ALA A 89 27.05 -14.55 2.93
C ALA A 89 26.89 -15.85 3.74
N ARG A 90 26.81 -17.00 3.07
CA ARG A 90 26.73 -18.32 3.72
C ARG A 90 28.07 -18.83 4.27
N ARG A 91 29.20 -18.27 3.80
CA ARG A 91 30.56 -18.58 4.28
C ARG A 91 31.07 -17.66 5.40
N ARG A 92 30.31 -16.64 5.78
CA ARG A 92 30.54 -15.82 6.97
C ARG A 92 29.68 -16.32 8.11
#